data_AF-A0A6C0UQA0-F1
#
_entry.id   AF-A0A6C0UQA0-F1
#
_cell.length_a   1.000
_cell.length_b   1.000
_cell.length_c   1.000
_cell.angle_alpha   90.00
_cell.angle_beta   90.00
_cell.angle_gamma   90.00
#
_symmetry.space_group_name_H-M   'P 1'
#
loop_
_entity.id
_entity.type
_entity.pdbx_description
1 polymer ?
#
loop_
_entity_poly.entity_id
_entity_poly.type
_entity_poly.pdbx_seq_one_letter_code
_entity_poly.pdbx_strand_id
1 'polypeptide(L)'
;MTAENTENEREQPLPHVPDTGGDESRDDDVGYPPVGGNRSGSGPRTDSDLKPITYRRRSEGPDNKDAYQTNEECRCGCGCECDGGPDRETTNASPVSVDGGTRPSNVDGEGNLTNLEFTPPSEGKSQDVSEERPDRRVQVPEGVDLDTPDYSIRGEMNDIEEPDDKTWFMELDAAVIDEGRCIQCGTCIASCPSDSIGLGDDGLPKLVKMCTGCSLCWDFCPRGGLRYERQWKITGGDDNVNGAGDPITEFSAKVEEAWRENAQDGGLVTSVLIHLLEAGEIDGAIIATESADEPWKAESFLATTPEELIENAGSFYNQTMALGNLNVDQWAEQLPEKDPEALSLALVGTPCEIEGIRALQDFEWDYASQEDGIRAIDYTIALMCTKNFNYERLIGEQLEAKRGIDPDDIGKMDVLHGDMLVYDRDGEMILQEDIEAFHGAALKGCDECADFTGYCADLTVGSVGSGDEYSSVIVRTEQGLKAWELTEPDLDYHDLEDRSAIGRLQSWDKKKAFESLQRPFDPDAPRFIEYPEHAGQYDVVLNPHESQ
;
A
#
# COMPACT_ATOMS: atom_id res chain seq x y z
N MET A 1 -63.24 27.06 -22.01
CA MET A 1 -62.14 27.36 -22.95
C MET A 1 -60.87 27.12 -22.15
N THR A 2 -60.43 25.85 -22.08
CA THR A 2 -59.28 25.27 -22.84
C THR A 2 -57.96 25.87 -22.34
N ALA A 3 -57.27 25.27 -21.36
CA ALA A 3 -56.42 24.06 -21.41
C ALA A 3 -55.16 24.24 -22.25
N GLU A 4 -53.98 24.23 -21.60
CA GLU A 4 -52.78 23.50 -22.04
C GLU A 4 -51.72 23.42 -20.92
N ASN A 5 -51.04 22.26 -20.88
CA ASN A 5 -50.15 21.69 -19.87
C ASN A 5 -48.66 22.00 -20.11
N THR A 6 -47.82 21.82 -19.08
CA THR A 6 -46.49 21.13 -19.07
C THR A 6 -45.92 21.15 -17.62
N GLU A 7 -46.00 20.06 -16.83
CA GLU A 7 -45.00 18.98 -16.61
C GLU A 7 -43.62 19.53 -16.25
N ASN A 8 -43.17 19.68 -14.99
CA ASN A 8 -42.98 18.82 -13.80
C ASN A 8 -41.91 17.72 -13.93
N GLU A 9 -40.82 17.96 -13.19
CA GLU A 9 -39.55 17.24 -13.11
C GLU A 9 -39.72 15.78 -12.67
N ARG A 10 -38.95 14.87 -13.27
CA ARG A 10 -38.85 13.46 -12.85
C ARG A 10 -37.52 13.24 -12.17
N GLU A 11 -37.59 13.04 -10.85
CA GLU A 11 -36.60 12.33 -10.04
C GLU A 11 -36.37 10.93 -10.62
N GLN A 12 -35.10 10.55 -10.79
CA GLN A 12 -34.72 9.16 -11.06
C GLN A 12 -34.75 8.37 -9.75
N PRO A 13 -35.35 7.17 -9.71
CA PRO A 13 -35.41 6.37 -8.48
C PRO A 13 -34.04 5.76 -8.17
N LEU A 14 -33.58 5.92 -6.92
CA LEU A 14 -32.43 5.24 -6.36
C LEU A 14 -32.62 3.70 -6.43
N PRO A 15 -31.55 2.92 -6.64
CA PRO A 15 -31.62 1.46 -6.70
C PRO A 15 -32.03 0.85 -5.35
N HIS A 16 -32.90 -0.16 -5.43
CA HIS A 16 -33.51 -0.87 -4.30
C HIS A 16 -32.53 -1.88 -3.68
N VAL A 17 -32.47 -1.92 -2.35
CA VAL A 17 -31.73 -2.92 -1.56
C VAL A 17 -32.33 -4.32 -1.80
N PRO A 18 -31.56 -5.37 -2.16
CA PRO A 18 -32.10 -6.73 -2.25
C PRO A 18 -32.50 -7.26 -0.86
N ASP A 19 -33.70 -7.82 -0.75
CA ASP A 19 -34.18 -8.47 0.47
C ASP A 19 -33.34 -9.72 0.79
N THR A 20 -32.72 -9.77 1.98
CA THR A 20 -32.08 -10.97 2.52
C THR A 20 -33.16 -11.94 3.01
N GLY A 21 -33.59 -12.85 2.14
CA GLY A 21 -34.53 -13.92 2.48
C GLY A 21 -33.86 -14.98 3.36
N GLY A 22 -34.39 -15.14 4.57
CA GLY A 22 -34.06 -16.24 5.47
C GLY A 22 -34.55 -17.59 4.94
N ASP A 23 -33.77 -18.61 5.26
CA ASP A 23 -33.95 -20.01 4.89
C ASP A 23 -35.15 -20.65 5.63
N GLU A 24 -36.14 -21.13 4.87
CA GLU A 24 -37.11 -22.11 5.34
C GLU A 24 -37.24 -23.24 4.29
N SER A 25 -36.50 -24.31 4.52
CA SER A 25 -36.83 -25.73 4.27
C SER A 25 -37.77 -26.08 3.11
N ARG A 26 -37.28 -26.90 2.17
CA ARG A 26 -37.98 -28.11 1.68
C ARG A 26 -37.15 -28.94 0.70
N ASP A 27 -37.03 -30.22 1.03
CA ASP A 27 -36.65 -31.31 0.14
C ASP A 27 -37.63 -31.50 -1.04
N ASP A 28 -37.09 -32.18 -2.06
CA ASP A 28 -37.70 -32.95 -3.15
C ASP A 28 -37.95 -32.33 -4.54
N ASP A 29 -37.38 -33.06 -5.52
CA ASP A 29 -37.78 -33.30 -6.92
C ASP A 29 -37.37 -32.33 -8.06
N VAL A 30 -36.30 -32.73 -8.75
CA VAL A 30 -36.14 -32.95 -10.20
C VAL A 30 -37.08 -32.21 -11.18
N GLY A 31 -36.48 -31.47 -12.13
CA GLY A 31 -37.13 -31.21 -13.42
C GLY A 31 -36.46 -30.19 -14.34
N TYR A 32 -35.44 -30.59 -15.11
CA TYR A 32 -35.00 -29.83 -16.29
C TYR A 32 -36.00 -29.97 -17.44
N PRO A 33 -36.35 -28.88 -18.16
CA PRO A 33 -36.81 -28.97 -19.53
C PRO A 33 -35.69 -28.53 -20.51
N PRO A 34 -35.44 -29.27 -21.61
CA PRO A 34 -34.46 -28.90 -22.61
C PRO A 34 -35.13 -28.07 -23.72
N VAL A 35 -34.45 -27.03 -24.22
CA VAL A 35 -34.82 -26.48 -25.53
C VAL A 35 -33.57 -26.04 -26.30
N GLY A 36 -33.12 -26.90 -27.20
CA GLY A 36 -32.32 -26.50 -28.35
C GLY A 36 -33.21 -25.83 -29.40
N GLY A 37 -32.68 -24.82 -30.08
CA GLY A 37 -33.39 -24.08 -31.11
C GLY A 37 -32.51 -23.15 -31.94
N ASN A 38 -31.74 -23.75 -32.85
CA ASN A 38 -31.31 -23.26 -34.17
C ASN A 38 -31.39 -21.73 -34.45
N ARG A 39 -30.25 -21.07 -34.67
CA ARG A 39 -30.17 -19.90 -35.55
C ARG A 39 -28.99 -19.97 -36.52
N SER A 40 -29.37 -19.81 -37.78
CA SER A 40 -28.61 -19.73 -39.02
C SER A 40 -27.58 -18.61 -39.04
N GLY A 41 -26.49 -18.86 -39.77
CA GLY A 41 -25.40 -17.91 -39.97
C GLY A 41 -25.73 -16.67 -40.81
N SER A 42 -24.96 -15.63 -40.54
CA SER A 42 -24.63 -14.54 -41.45
C SER A 42 -23.26 -14.00 -41.01
N GLY A 43 -22.30 -13.98 -41.94
CA GLY A 43 -20.89 -13.67 -41.72
C GLY A 43 -20.57 -12.25 -41.22
N PRO A 44 -19.27 -11.96 -41.02
CA PRO A 44 -18.81 -10.78 -40.30
C PRO A 44 -18.98 -9.51 -41.16
N ARG A 45 -19.54 -8.46 -40.55
CA ARG A 45 -19.46 -7.10 -41.11
C ARG A 45 -18.13 -6.48 -40.66
N THR A 46 -17.33 -6.16 -41.66
CA THR A 46 -16.17 -5.28 -41.55
C THR A 46 -16.65 -3.86 -41.27
N ASP A 47 -16.13 -3.24 -40.21
CA ASP A 47 -16.05 -1.78 -40.14
C ASP A 47 -14.59 -1.39 -40.09
N SER A 48 -14.24 -0.52 -41.03
CA SER A 48 -12.89 -0.17 -41.43
C SER A 48 -12.71 1.30 -41.08
N ASP A 49 -12.11 1.60 -39.92
CA ASP A 49 -11.47 2.89 -39.64
C ASP A 49 -10.65 2.85 -38.32
N LEU A 50 -9.77 1.86 -38.19
CA LEU A 50 -8.70 1.90 -37.18
C LEU A 50 -7.35 1.66 -37.87
N LYS A 51 -6.51 2.69 -37.90
CA LYS A 51 -5.11 2.59 -38.36
C LYS A 51 -4.32 1.75 -37.36
N PRO A 52 -3.62 0.68 -37.78
CA PRO A 52 -2.80 -0.11 -36.87
C PRO A 52 -1.48 0.60 -36.57
N ILE A 53 -1.22 0.86 -35.29
CA ILE A 53 0.09 1.21 -34.75
C ILE A 53 0.99 -0.03 -34.89
N THR A 54 2.13 0.12 -35.57
CA THR A 54 3.09 -0.96 -35.81
C THR A 54 4.20 -0.88 -34.76
N TYR A 55 4.20 -1.79 -33.80
CA TYR A 55 5.36 -2.02 -32.93
C TYR A 55 6.31 -3.02 -33.60
N ARG A 56 7.56 -2.59 -33.81
CA ARG A 56 8.66 -3.47 -34.25
C ARG A 56 9.11 -4.31 -33.04
N ARG A 57 8.84 -5.62 -33.09
CA ARG A 57 9.55 -6.62 -32.27
C ARG A 57 11.04 -6.58 -32.63
N ARG A 58 11.90 -6.44 -31.61
CA ARG A 58 13.33 -6.72 -31.72
C ARG A 58 13.50 -8.24 -31.64
N SER A 59 13.98 -8.83 -32.72
CA SER A 59 14.28 -10.25 -32.83
C SER A 59 15.56 -10.61 -32.08
N GLU A 60 15.46 -11.60 -31.20
CA GLU A 60 16.58 -12.38 -30.68
C GLU A 60 17.31 -13.10 -31.83
N GLY A 61 18.63 -13.18 -31.72
CA GLY A 61 19.50 -13.93 -32.63
C GLY A 61 20.88 -14.15 -32.00
N PRO A 62 21.61 -15.20 -32.41
CA PRO A 62 22.08 -16.23 -31.47
C PRO A 62 23.58 -16.15 -31.10
N ASP A 63 23.91 -16.90 -30.04
CA ASP A 63 25.24 -17.30 -29.57
C ASP A 63 26.31 -17.47 -30.66
N ASN A 64 27.50 -16.90 -30.42
CA ASN A 64 28.74 -17.63 -30.69
C ASN A 64 29.91 -17.18 -29.82
N LYS A 65 30.71 -18.18 -29.41
CA LYS A 65 31.81 -18.14 -28.45
C LYS A 65 33.15 -17.64 -29.05
N ASP A 66 34.03 -17.28 -28.12
CA ASP A 66 35.50 -17.20 -28.18
C ASP A 66 36.16 -16.06 -28.98
N ALA A 67 36.84 -15.13 -28.28
CA ALA A 67 38.31 -15.05 -28.29
C ALA A 67 38.83 -13.83 -27.50
N TYR A 68 39.75 -14.10 -26.58
CA TYR A 68 40.69 -13.14 -25.98
C TYR A 68 41.47 -12.37 -27.07
N GLN A 69 41.65 -11.05 -26.91
CA GLN A 69 42.97 -10.40 -26.93
C GLN A 69 42.93 -8.90 -26.63
N THR A 70 43.92 -8.51 -25.82
CA THR A 70 44.37 -7.17 -25.45
C THR A 70 44.74 -6.29 -26.65
N ASN A 71 44.47 -4.99 -26.60
CA ASN A 71 45.53 -3.98 -26.78
C ASN A 71 45.07 -2.53 -26.54
N GLU A 72 45.92 -1.91 -25.73
CA GLU A 72 46.28 -0.50 -25.61
C GLU A 72 46.23 0.37 -26.89
N GLU A 73 46.17 1.69 -26.61
CA GLU A 73 46.56 2.82 -27.46
C GLU A 73 45.59 3.29 -28.55
N CYS A 74 44.83 4.35 -28.23
CA CYS A 74 44.24 5.23 -29.23
C CYS A 74 45.01 6.57 -29.25
N ARG A 75 45.88 6.72 -30.26
CA ARG A 75 46.66 7.93 -30.60
C ARG A 75 45.98 8.62 -31.79
N CYS A 76 45.81 9.94 -31.72
CA CYS A 76 45.33 10.81 -32.80
C CYS A 76 46.10 10.65 -34.13
N GLY A 77 45.38 10.82 -35.25
CA GLY A 77 46.02 11.19 -36.52
C GLY A 77 45.13 11.13 -37.78
N CYS A 78 44.70 12.33 -38.21
CA CYS A 78 44.48 12.78 -39.60
C CYS A 78 43.48 12.07 -40.56
N GLY A 79 42.54 12.86 -41.09
CA GLY A 79 42.14 12.82 -42.51
C GLY A 79 40.64 12.78 -42.82
N CYS A 80 40.25 13.53 -43.87
CA CYS A 80 38.96 13.57 -44.59
C CYS A 80 37.96 14.64 -44.09
N GLU A 81 38.03 15.87 -44.61
CA GLU A 81 37.37 16.39 -45.83
C GLU A 81 35.88 16.69 -45.65
N CYS A 82 35.57 17.98 -45.55
CA CYS A 82 34.23 18.57 -45.45
C CYS A 82 33.83 19.06 -46.85
N ASP A 83 32.74 18.54 -47.40
CA ASP A 83 32.11 19.08 -48.60
C ASP A 83 31.13 20.20 -48.22
N GLY A 84 31.23 21.33 -48.92
CA GLY A 84 30.50 22.56 -48.63
C GLY A 84 29.12 22.65 -49.28
N GLY A 85 28.26 23.48 -48.69
CA GLY A 85 26.99 23.96 -49.25
C GLY A 85 26.45 25.16 -48.44
N PRO A 86 25.76 26.14 -49.07
CA PRO A 86 26.10 27.55 -48.89
C PRO A 86 25.21 28.37 -47.95
N ASP A 87 25.82 29.43 -47.43
CA ASP A 87 25.29 30.70 -46.93
C ASP A 87 23.78 30.84 -46.72
N ARG A 88 23.40 30.88 -45.44
CA ARG A 88 22.21 31.60 -44.98
C ARG A 88 22.63 32.55 -43.87
N GLU A 89 22.70 33.84 -44.21
CA GLU A 89 22.71 34.92 -43.22
C GLU A 89 21.41 34.82 -42.41
N THR A 90 21.54 34.40 -41.15
CA THR A 90 20.57 34.71 -40.09
C THR A 90 21.30 35.53 -39.05
N THR A 91 21.16 36.85 -39.19
CA THR A 91 21.36 37.82 -38.12
C THR A 91 20.44 37.50 -36.94
N ASN A 92 20.98 37.65 -35.72
CA ASN A 92 20.35 37.50 -34.41
C ASN A 92 20.06 36.06 -33.94
N ALA A 93 21.13 35.33 -33.60
CA ALA A 93 21.04 34.35 -32.52
C ALA A 93 21.21 35.09 -31.19
N SER A 94 20.11 35.30 -30.47
CA SER A 94 20.20 35.54 -29.02
C SER A 94 20.91 34.33 -28.41
N PRO A 95 21.93 34.51 -27.54
CA PRO A 95 22.52 33.37 -26.87
C PRO A 95 21.42 32.76 -25.98
N VAL A 96 21.17 31.46 -26.17
CA VAL A 96 20.38 30.66 -25.25
C VAL A 96 21.08 30.73 -23.91
N SER A 97 20.52 31.50 -22.98
CA SER A 97 20.92 31.55 -21.59
C SER A 97 20.39 30.29 -20.92
N VAL A 98 21.30 29.44 -20.44
CA VAL A 98 20.99 28.40 -19.47
C VAL A 98 20.69 29.08 -18.12
N ASP A 99 19.58 28.72 -17.49
CA ASP A 99 19.20 29.23 -16.17
C ASP A 99 20.18 28.71 -15.12
N GLY A 100 21.05 29.61 -14.69
CA GLY A 100 22.26 29.30 -13.94
C GLY A 100 23.42 30.15 -14.47
N GLY A 101 23.29 31.48 -14.32
CA GLY A 101 24.12 32.51 -14.93
C GLY A 101 25.60 32.57 -14.51
N THR A 102 26.26 31.44 -14.31
CA THR A 102 27.70 31.35 -14.10
C THR A 102 28.31 30.39 -15.11
N ARG A 103 29.16 30.93 -15.97
CA ARG A 103 30.11 30.15 -16.76
C ARG A 103 30.86 29.21 -15.82
N PRO A 104 30.98 27.90 -16.12
CA PRO A 104 31.82 27.00 -15.35
C PRO A 104 33.22 27.62 -15.20
N SER A 105 33.74 27.66 -13.98
CA SER A 105 35.00 28.36 -13.63
C SER A 105 36.22 27.83 -14.40
N ASN A 106 36.11 26.62 -14.94
CA ASN A 106 37.12 25.94 -15.72
C ASN A 106 36.87 26.01 -17.24
N VAL A 107 36.10 26.99 -17.73
CA VAL A 107 35.86 27.18 -19.17
C VAL A 107 36.19 28.61 -19.57
N ASP A 108 37.12 28.77 -20.51
CA ASP A 108 37.54 30.08 -20.98
C ASP A 108 36.52 30.74 -21.92
N GLY A 109 36.83 31.98 -22.29
CA GLY A 109 36.16 32.86 -23.27
C GLY A 109 35.62 32.18 -24.53
N GLU A 110 36.31 31.14 -25.01
CA GLU A 110 36.11 30.49 -26.28
C GLU A 110 35.51 29.07 -26.13
N GLY A 111 35.22 28.65 -24.90
CA GLY A 111 34.62 27.35 -24.60
C GLY A 111 35.63 26.23 -24.36
N ASN A 112 36.92 26.55 -24.23
CA ASN A 112 37.95 25.55 -23.95
C ASN A 112 38.04 25.31 -22.44
N LEU A 113 38.29 24.04 -22.08
CA LEU A 113 38.53 23.65 -20.69
C LEU A 113 39.88 24.20 -20.22
N THR A 114 39.87 24.92 -19.10
CA THR A 114 41.06 25.38 -18.38
C THR A 114 41.36 24.46 -17.19
N ASN A 115 42.55 24.63 -16.61
CA ASN A 115 42.94 23.85 -15.43
C ASN A 115 42.06 24.21 -14.22
N LEU A 116 41.58 23.19 -13.53
CA LEU A 116 40.86 23.32 -12.26
C LEU A 116 41.86 23.63 -11.13
N GLU A 117 41.71 24.78 -10.50
CA GLU A 117 42.33 25.06 -9.21
C GLU A 117 41.38 24.60 -8.11
N PHE A 118 41.74 23.52 -7.42
CA PHE A 118 41.02 23.10 -6.22
C PHE A 118 41.44 23.99 -5.06
N THR A 119 40.46 24.55 -4.36
CA THR A 119 40.71 25.21 -3.08
C THR A 119 41.32 24.18 -2.12
N PRO A 120 42.53 24.43 -1.59
CA PRO A 120 43.12 23.55 -0.59
C PRO A 120 42.16 23.43 0.61
N PRO A 121 41.88 22.22 1.12
CA PRO A 121 41.01 22.06 2.28
C PRO A 121 41.58 22.86 3.47
N SER A 122 40.69 23.42 4.27
CA SER A 122 41.08 24.20 5.44
C SER A 122 41.71 23.27 6.48
N GLU A 123 43.02 23.38 6.73
CA GLU A 123 43.68 22.59 7.78
C GLU A 123 43.17 23.02 9.17
N GLY A 124 42.77 22.04 9.99
CA GLY A 124 42.34 22.27 11.38
C GLY A 124 40.89 22.74 11.56
N LYS A 125 40.07 22.74 10.50
CA LYS A 125 38.62 22.92 10.57
C LYS A 125 37.91 21.69 10.01
N SER A 126 37.60 20.74 10.88
CA SER A 126 36.60 19.70 10.57
C SER A 126 35.20 20.31 10.77
N GLN A 127 34.18 19.73 10.15
CA GLN A 127 32.82 19.89 10.67
C GLN A 127 32.83 19.45 12.13
N ASP A 128 32.17 20.22 13.00
CA ASP A 128 31.94 19.80 14.39
C ASP A 128 30.95 18.65 14.35
N VAL A 129 31.41 17.44 14.63
CA VAL A 129 30.54 16.27 14.75
C VAL A 129 30.13 16.20 16.22
N SER A 130 28.85 16.42 16.51
CA SER A 130 28.32 16.29 17.87
C SER A 130 27.99 14.83 18.19
N GLU A 131 28.06 14.43 19.46
CA GLU A 131 27.53 13.13 19.96
C GLU A 131 25.98 13.12 20.04
N GLU A 132 25.31 14.17 19.55
CA GLU A 132 23.85 14.23 19.46
C GLU A 132 23.33 13.37 18.29
N ARG A 133 22.00 13.20 18.20
CA ARG A 133 21.39 12.31 17.21
C ARG A 133 21.89 12.63 15.78
N PRO A 134 22.17 11.61 14.94
CA PRO A 134 22.76 11.78 13.61
C PRO A 134 21.90 12.59 12.62
N ASP A 135 20.61 12.78 12.91
CA ASP A 135 19.69 13.63 12.15
C ASP A 135 19.87 15.14 12.41
N ARG A 136 20.66 15.53 13.43
CA ARG A 136 20.88 16.94 13.76
C ARG A 136 21.92 17.59 12.83
N ARG A 137 21.46 18.52 11.99
CA ARG A 137 22.32 19.27 11.07
C ARG A 137 23.31 20.15 11.85
N VAL A 138 24.60 19.92 11.64
CA VAL A 138 25.68 20.71 12.25
C VAL A 138 25.95 21.96 11.43
N GLN A 139 26.17 23.09 12.10
CA GLN A 139 26.60 24.36 11.47
C GLN A 139 25.58 24.99 10.50
N VAL A 140 24.26 24.85 10.76
CA VAL A 140 23.22 25.60 10.03
C VAL A 140 23.42 27.12 10.29
N PRO A 141 23.57 27.96 9.26
CA PRO A 141 23.74 29.40 9.45
C PRO A 141 22.54 30.03 10.16
N GLU A 142 22.80 30.96 11.05
CA GLU A 142 21.78 31.65 11.85
C GLU A 142 20.76 32.36 10.92
N GLY A 143 19.48 31.98 11.03
CA GLY A 143 18.39 32.53 10.22
C GLY A 143 18.10 31.81 8.89
N VAL A 144 18.76 30.67 8.63
CA VAL A 144 18.38 29.77 7.53
C VAL A 144 17.42 28.73 8.08
N ASP A 145 16.16 28.86 7.70
CA ASP A 145 15.16 27.81 7.87
C ASP A 145 15.37 26.77 6.77
N LEU A 146 15.81 25.58 7.16
CA LEU A 146 16.05 24.45 6.26
C LEU A 146 14.99 23.36 6.45
N ASP A 147 13.83 23.73 7.01
CA ASP A 147 12.71 22.82 7.12
C ASP A 147 12.31 22.32 5.72
N THR A 148 11.74 21.11 5.73
CA THR A 148 11.15 20.41 4.60
C THR A 148 10.48 21.36 3.61
N PRO A 149 10.59 21.14 2.28
CA PRO A 149 9.86 21.92 1.28
C PRO A 149 8.42 22.15 1.70
N ASP A 150 8.12 23.37 2.12
CA ASP A 150 6.74 23.80 2.29
C ASP A 150 6.06 23.82 0.91
N TYR A 151 4.73 23.72 0.88
CA TYR A 151 3.95 23.79 -0.35
C TYR A 151 4.27 25.05 -1.18
N SER A 152 4.78 26.08 -0.51
CA SER A 152 5.29 27.33 -1.08
C SER A 152 6.40 27.19 -2.13
N ILE A 153 7.26 26.15 -2.09
CA ILE A 153 8.32 25.98 -3.11
C ILE A 153 7.72 25.83 -4.51
N ARG A 154 6.54 25.21 -4.63
CA ARG A 154 5.84 25.10 -5.91
C ARG A 154 5.36 26.47 -6.39
N GLY A 155 4.77 27.27 -5.51
CA GLY A 155 4.33 28.63 -5.84
C GLY A 155 5.47 29.51 -6.37
N GLU A 156 6.70 29.27 -5.89
CA GLU A 156 7.90 29.98 -6.35
C GLU A 156 8.50 29.43 -7.66
N MET A 157 8.18 28.20 -8.06
CA MET A 157 8.77 27.50 -9.21
C MET A 157 7.81 27.29 -10.40
N ASN A 158 6.58 27.79 -10.32
CA ASN A 158 5.50 27.52 -11.28
C ASN A 158 5.47 28.44 -12.52
N ASP A 159 6.60 28.62 -13.20
CA ASP A 159 6.67 29.36 -14.48
C ASP A 159 6.34 28.48 -15.72
N ILE A 160 5.76 27.28 -15.52
CA ILE A 160 5.47 26.30 -16.57
C ILE A 160 3.97 26.00 -16.59
N GLU A 161 3.35 26.04 -17.77
CA GLU A 161 1.96 25.66 -17.99
C GLU A 161 1.81 24.14 -17.78
N GLU A 162 0.96 23.75 -16.82
CA GLU A 162 0.72 22.35 -16.45
C GLU A 162 -0.48 21.76 -17.19
N PRO A 163 -0.59 20.42 -17.29
CA PRO A 163 -1.81 19.77 -17.74
C PRO A 163 -2.99 20.04 -16.78
N ASP A 164 -4.17 20.31 -17.34
CA ASP A 164 -5.38 20.72 -16.61
C ASP A 164 -5.88 19.71 -15.53
N ASP A 165 -5.38 18.46 -15.54
CA ASP A 165 -5.82 17.36 -14.67
C ASP A 165 -4.66 16.71 -13.87
N LYS A 166 -3.57 17.45 -13.63
CA LYS A 166 -2.41 16.89 -12.93
C LYS A 166 -2.69 16.75 -11.42
N THR A 167 -2.67 15.51 -10.93
CA THR A 167 -2.85 15.18 -9.50
C THR A 167 -1.52 15.14 -8.76
N TRP A 168 -1.43 15.89 -7.67
CA TRP A 168 -0.31 15.99 -6.76
C TRP A 168 -0.61 15.32 -5.42
N PHE A 169 0.37 15.32 -4.53
CA PHE A 169 0.13 14.86 -3.16
C PHE A 169 -0.90 15.74 -2.43
N MET A 170 -0.99 17.04 -2.74
CA MET A 170 -1.94 17.97 -2.10
C MET A 170 -3.40 17.54 -2.31
N GLU A 171 -3.73 16.93 -3.45
CA GLU A 171 -5.05 16.35 -3.71
C GLU A 171 -5.36 15.22 -2.74
N LEU A 172 -4.40 14.31 -2.54
CA LEU A 172 -4.54 13.21 -1.57
C LEU A 172 -4.63 13.74 -0.15
N ASP A 173 -3.76 14.69 0.21
CA ASP A 173 -3.71 15.33 1.53
C ASP A 173 -5.08 15.95 1.87
N ALA A 174 -5.55 16.84 1.01
CA ALA A 174 -6.82 17.54 1.20
C ALA A 174 -8.05 16.61 1.21
N ALA A 175 -8.08 15.58 0.36
CA ALA A 175 -9.29 14.74 0.22
C ALA A 175 -9.33 13.53 1.16
N VAL A 176 -8.19 13.09 1.69
CA VAL A 176 -8.09 11.88 2.51
C VAL A 176 -7.50 12.17 3.88
N ILE A 177 -6.40 12.91 3.98
CA ILE A 177 -5.69 13.11 5.24
C ILE A 177 -6.38 14.18 6.08
N ASP A 178 -6.60 15.37 5.52
CA ASP A 178 -7.29 16.49 6.18
C ASP A 178 -8.74 16.15 6.55
N GLU A 179 -9.41 15.37 5.69
CA GLU A 179 -10.77 14.86 5.96
C GLU A 179 -10.79 13.71 7.01
N GLY A 180 -9.63 13.33 7.56
CA GLY A 180 -9.50 12.30 8.60
C GLY A 180 -9.82 10.88 8.12
N ARG A 181 -9.79 10.65 6.81
CA ARG A 181 -10.10 9.37 6.15
C ARG A 181 -8.87 8.49 5.99
N CYS A 182 -7.66 8.97 6.29
CA CYS A 182 -6.45 8.14 6.25
C CYS A 182 -6.60 6.90 7.15
N ILE A 183 -6.30 5.72 6.58
CA ILE A 183 -6.33 4.42 7.27
C ILE A 183 -4.94 3.93 7.69
N GLN A 184 -3.92 4.77 7.56
CA GLN A 184 -2.55 4.49 7.99
C GLN A 184 -1.94 3.18 7.42
N CYS A 185 -2.21 2.86 6.15
CA CYS A 185 -1.65 1.67 5.49
C CYS A 185 -0.25 1.89 4.87
N GLY A 186 0.15 3.14 4.65
CA GLY A 186 1.46 3.47 4.04
C GLY A 186 1.57 3.34 2.51
N THR A 187 0.52 2.92 1.80
CA THR A 187 0.58 2.69 0.33
C THR A 187 1.05 3.91 -0.47
N CYS A 188 0.66 5.12 -0.05
CA CYS A 188 1.08 6.36 -0.71
C CYS A 188 2.58 6.65 -0.58
N ILE A 189 3.23 6.17 0.48
CA ILE A 189 4.67 6.29 0.68
C ILE A 189 5.39 5.30 -0.25
N ALA A 190 4.99 4.02 -0.21
CA ALA A 190 5.53 2.99 -1.11
C ALA A 190 5.38 3.35 -2.59
N SER A 191 4.25 3.95 -2.98
CA SER A 191 3.98 4.30 -4.38
C SER A 191 4.73 5.53 -4.87
N CYS A 192 5.44 6.26 -4.00
CA CYS A 192 6.09 7.51 -4.37
C CYS A 192 7.43 7.26 -5.10
N PRO A 193 7.55 7.59 -6.40
CA PRO A 193 8.78 7.33 -7.15
C PRO A 193 9.90 8.31 -6.80
N SER A 194 9.56 9.50 -6.34
CA SER A 194 10.53 10.52 -5.95
C SER A 194 10.88 10.49 -4.46
N ASP A 195 10.45 9.45 -3.73
CA ASP A 195 10.66 9.30 -2.28
C ASP A 195 10.38 10.61 -1.52
N SER A 196 9.24 11.22 -1.86
CA SER A 196 8.88 12.59 -1.45
C SER A 196 7.85 12.63 -0.34
N ILE A 197 7.25 11.50 0.00
CA ILE A 197 6.26 11.36 1.06
C ILE A 197 6.91 10.56 2.18
N GLY A 198 6.85 11.08 3.40
CA GLY A 198 7.34 10.41 4.62
C GLY A 198 6.31 10.54 5.73
N LEU A 199 6.69 10.17 6.96
CA LEU A 199 5.80 10.28 8.12
C LEU A 199 5.94 11.64 8.81
N GLY A 200 4.78 12.22 9.14
CA GLY A 200 4.62 13.38 10.00
C GLY A 200 4.79 13.08 11.47
N ASP A 201 4.90 14.14 12.26
CA ASP A 201 5.03 14.05 13.71
C ASP A 201 3.71 13.56 14.35
N ASP A 202 2.62 13.67 13.59
CA ASP A 202 1.28 13.14 13.87
C ASP A 202 1.09 11.69 13.38
N GLY A 203 2.13 11.07 12.81
CA GLY A 203 2.07 9.71 12.26
C GLY A 203 1.26 9.60 10.96
N LEU A 204 0.99 10.71 10.27
CA LEU A 204 0.30 10.72 8.98
C LEU A 204 1.29 10.97 7.83
N PRO A 205 1.00 10.53 6.59
CA PRO A 205 1.82 10.87 5.44
C PRO A 205 1.94 12.38 5.26
N LYS A 206 3.16 12.90 5.10
CA LYS A 206 3.45 14.30 4.76
C LYS A 206 4.49 14.38 3.66
N LEU A 207 4.53 15.49 2.92
CA LEU A 207 5.68 15.74 2.06
C LEU A 207 6.94 15.94 2.91
N VAL A 208 8.02 15.28 2.50
CA VAL A 208 9.38 15.42 3.04
C VAL A 208 10.37 15.89 1.97
N LYS A 209 10.00 15.80 0.69
CA LYS A 209 10.75 16.33 -0.46
C LYS A 209 9.77 16.89 -1.51
N MET A 210 10.31 17.42 -2.59
CA MET A 210 9.53 18.00 -3.69
C MET A 210 8.69 16.94 -4.41
N CYS A 211 7.36 17.10 -4.37
CA CYS A 211 6.43 16.29 -5.16
C CYS A 211 6.59 16.59 -6.66
N THR A 212 6.56 15.54 -7.49
CA THR A 212 6.60 15.66 -8.96
C THR A 212 5.21 15.73 -9.60
N GLY A 213 4.15 15.47 -8.83
CA GLY A 213 2.77 15.41 -9.30
C GLY A 213 2.49 14.25 -10.26
N CYS A 214 2.93 13.04 -9.88
CA CYS A 214 2.80 11.83 -10.69
C CYS A 214 1.49 11.04 -10.48
N SER A 215 0.55 11.53 -9.66
CA SER A 215 -0.71 10.89 -9.25
C SER A 215 -0.64 9.56 -8.47
N LEU A 216 0.49 8.86 -8.44
CA LEU A 216 0.56 7.49 -7.88
C LEU A 216 0.12 7.37 -6.41
N CYS A 217 0.39 8.37 -5.58
CA CYS A 217 -0.08 8.37 -4.19
C CYS A 217 -1.61 8.45 -4.10
N TRP A 218 -2.26 9.13 -5.04
CA TRP A 218 -3.70 9.19 -5.18
C TRP A 218 -4.26 7.87 -5.70
N ASP A 219 -3.71 7.39 -6.82
CA ASP A 219 -4.22 6.22 -7.56
C ASP A 219 -4.22 4.95 -6.71
N PHE A 220 -3.21 4.78 -5.86
CA PHE A 220 -3.07 3.60 -5.00
C PHE A 220 -3.66 3.78 -3.59
N CYS A 221 -4.19 4.95 -3.22
CA CYS A 221 -4.81 5.13 -1.91
C CYS A 221 -6.19 4.43 -1.86
N PRO A 222 -6.43 3.46 -0.94
CA PRO A 222 -7.72 2.75 -0.81
C PRO A 222 -8.90 3.66 -0.41
N ARG A 223 -8.62 4.89 0.04
CA ARG A 223 -9.62 5.91 0.38
C ARG A 223 -9.68 7.05 -0.63
N GLY A 224 -8.72 7.10 -1.55
CA GLY A 224 -8.64 8.06 -2.64
C GLY A 224 -9.03 7.43 -3.97
N GLY A 225 -8.04 7.28 -4.86
CA GLY A 225 -8.24 6.82 -6.23
C GLY A 225 -8.45 5.32 -6.39
N LEU A 226 -8.02 4.47 -5.44
CA LEU A 226 -8.09 3.02 -5.62
C LEU A 226 -9.50 2.48 -5.34
N ARG A 227 -10.11 1.83 -6.34
CA ARG A 227 -11.25 0.92 -6.12
C ARG A 227 -10.72 -0.40 -5.57
N TYR A 228 -10.55 -0.48 -4.26
CA TYR A 228 -10.05 -1.69 -3.60
C TYR A 228 -10.91 -2.91 -3.92
N GLU A 229 -12.22 -2.74 -4.12
CA GLU A 229 -13.13 -3.83 -4.49
C GLU A 229 -12.86 -4.43 -5.88
N ARG A 230 -12.23 -3.65 -6.78
CA ARG A 230 -11.76 -4.14 -8.07
C ARG A 230 -10.56 -5.05 -7.90
N GLN A 231 -9.70 -4.79 -6.91
CA GLN A 231 -8.50 -5.58 -6.63
C GLN A 231 -8.85 -7.02 -6.24
N TRP A 232 -9.98 -7.24 -5.57
CA TRP A 232 -10.46 -8.57 -5.19
C TRP A 232 -10.70 -9.46 -6.41
N LYS A 233 -11.28 -8.90 -7.48
CA LYS A 233 -11.52 -9.61 -8.74
C LYS A 233 -10.23 -9.87 -9.51
N ILE A 234 -9.31 -8.91 -9.50
CA ILE A 234 -8.01 -9.06 -10.16
C ILE A 234 -7.21 -10.19 -9.49
N THR A 235 -7.26 -10.26 -8.17
CA THR A 235 -6.47 -11.23 -7.38
C THR A 235 -7.12 -12.63 -7.37
N GLY A 236 -8.43 -12.72 -7.15
CA GLY A 236 -9.11 -14.01 -6.91
C GLY A 236 -10.19 -14.39 -7.93
N GLY A 237 -10.38 -13.62 -9.01
CA GLY A 237 -11.37 -13.91 -10.05
C GLY A 237 -12.78 -13.38 -9.76
N ASP A 238 -13.73 -13.69 -10.66
CA ASP A 238 -15.05 -13.05 -10.68
C ASP A 238 -15.90 -13.31 -9.43
N ASP A 239 -15.75 -14.48 -8.81
CA ASP A 239 -16.54 -14.91 -7.65
C ASP A 239 -15.96 -14.43 -6.30
N ASN A 240 -14.76 -13.84 -6.28
CA ASN A 240 -14.04 -13.40 -5.08
C ASN A 240 -14.60 -12.10 -4.44
N VAL A 241 -15.88 -11.80 -4.65
CA VAL A 241 -16.56 -10.60 -4.14
C VAL A 241 -17.73 -10.92 -3.20
N ASN A 242 -18.08 -12.21 -3.04
CA ASN A 242 -19.24 -12.66 -2.26
C ASN A 242 -18.84 -13.44 -1.01
N GLY A 243 -19.65 -13.38 0.06
CA GLY A 243 -19.42 -14.18 1.28
C GLY A 243 -18.02 -13.95 1.86
N ALA A 244 -17.30 -15.00 2.27
CA ALA A 244 -15.90 -14.94 2.69
C ALA A 244 -14.88 -15.08 1.53
N GLY A 245 -15.35 -15.01 0.28
CA GLY A 245 -14.58 -15.27 -0.94
C GLY A 245 -14.69 -16.73 -1.39
N ASP A 246 -13.88 -17.08 -2.40
CA ASP A 246 -13.80 -18.44 -2.94
C ASP A 246 -12.45 -19.09 -2.56
N PRO A 247 -12.31 -19.59 -1.32
CA PRO A 247 -11.06 -20.18 -0.87
C PRO A 247 -10.83 -21.60 -1.41
N ILE A 248 -9.58 -22.01 -1.45
CA ILE A 248 -9.18 -23.40 -1.74
C ILE A 248 -9.59 -24.32 -0.58
N THR A 249 -9.32 -23.90 0.65
CA THR A 249 -9.65 -24.66 1.86
C THR A 249 -9.67 -23.75 3.10
N GLU A 250 -10.23 -24.25 4.20
CA GLU A 250 -10.47 -23.50 5.43
C GLU A 250 -10.48 -24.44 6.65
N PHE A 251 -9.81 -24.02 7.74
CA PHE A 251 -9.62 -24.82 8.94
C PHE A 251 -9.68 -23.96 10.20
N SER A 252 -9.72 -24.63 11.34
CA SER A 252 -9.36 -24.07 12.65
C SER A 252 -8.06 -24.72 13.10
N ALA A 253 -7.07 -23.92 13.48
CA ALA A 253 -5.75 -24.42 13.81
C ALA A 253 -5.10 -23.70 15.00
N LYS A 254 -4.27 -24.41 15.74
CA LYS A 254 -3.40 -23.84 16.76
C LYS A 254 -2.07 -24.58 16.87
N VAL A 255 -1.12 -23.92 17.50
CA VAL A 255 0.21 -24.44 17.84
C VAL A 255 0.19 -25.06 19.25
N GLU A 256 0.85 -26.20 19.46
CA GLU A 256 0.93 -26.83 20.79
C GLU A 256 2.17 -26.39 21.60
N GLU A 257 3.05 -25.60 21.00
CA GLU A 257 4.24 -25.09 21.67
C GLU A 257 3.90 -24.03 22.74
N ALA A 258 4.76 -23.97 23.77
CA ALA A 258 4.53 -23.13 24.94
C ALA A 258 4.50 -21.63 24.63
N TRP A 259 5.20 -21.17 23.57
CA TRP A 259 5.20 -19.76 23.21
C TRP A 259 3.84 -19.28 22.68
N ARG A 260 2.93 -20.18 22.28
CA ARG A 260 1.55 -19.83 21.91
C ARG A 260 0.85 -19.06 23.02
N GLU A 261 1.21 -19.28 24.29
CA GLU A 261 0.60 -18.55 25.42
C GLU A 261 0.78 -17.02 25.31
N ASN A 262 1.79 -16.56 24.56
CA ASN A 262 2.01 -15.14 24.26
C ASN A 262 1.30 -14.67 22.97
N ALA A 263 0.74 -15.58 22.17
CA ALA A 263 0.03 -15.24 20.94
C ALA A 263 -1.39 -14.71 21.22
N GLN A 264 -1.97 -14.03 20.23
CA GLN A 264 -3.34 -13.53 20.35
C GLN A 264 -4.35 -14.68 20.45
N ASP A 265 -4.25 -15.63 19.51
CA ASP A 265 -5.16 -16.77 19.34
C ASP A 265 -4.37 -18.09 19.27
N GLY A 266 -4.45 -18.83 18.16
CA GLY A 266 -3.80 -20.13 17.96
C GLY A 266 -2.31 -20.07 17.64
N GLY A 267 -1.70 -18.88 17.52
CA GLY A 267 -0.28 -18.74 17.13
C GLY A 267 0.02 -19.09 15.66
N LEU A 268 -1.02 -19.17 14.82
CA LEU A 268 -0.88 -19.68 13.46
C LEU A 268 0.02 -18.81 12.56
N VAL A 269 -0.15 -17.48 12.60
CA VAL A 269 0.65 -16.56 11.75
C VAL A 269 2.14 -16.74 12.02
N THR A 270 2.54 -16.66 13.29
CA THR A 270 3.91 -16.87 13.73
C THR A 270 4.44 -18.23 13.30
N SER A 271 3.66 -19.31 13.47
CA SER A 271 4.06 -20.65 13.05
C SER A 271 4.31 -20.74 11.54
N VAL A 272 3.41 -20.21 10.72
CA VAL A 272 3.57 -20.18 9.26
C VAL A 272 4.85 -19.47 8.86
N LEU A 273 5.12 -18.30 9.45
CA LEU A 273 6.33 -17.53 9.15
C LEU A 273 7.61 -18.27 9.57
N ILE A 274 7.61 -18.94 10.72
CA ILE A 274 8.73 -19.78 11.17
C ILE A 274 9.01 -20.88 10.14
N HIS A 275 7.99 -21.62 9.73
CA HIS A 275 8.15 -22.72 8.78
C HIS A 275 8.61 -22.23 7.40
N LEU A 276 8.13 -21.05 6.95
CA LEU A 276 8.60 -20.44 5.70
C LEU A 276 10.08 -20.03 5.79
N LEU A 277 10.52 -19.44 6.91
CA LEU A 277 11.94 -19.12 7.14
C LEU A 277 12.81 -20.38 7.18
N GLU A 278 12.41 -21.39 7.95
CA GLU A 278 13.16 -22.64 8.13
C GLU A 278 13.26 -23.46 6.83
N ALA A 279 12.21 -23.42 6.00
CA ALA A 279 12.21 -24.03 4.67
C ALA A 279 13.03 -23.20 3.64
N GLY A 280 13.42 -21.97 3.98
CA GLY A 280 14.09 -21.04 3.07
C GLY A 280 13.19 -20.53 1.94
N GLU A 281 11.88 -20.53 2.17
CA GLU A 281 10.88 -19.99 1.23
C GLU A 281 10.78 -18.48 1.30
N ILE A 282 11.12 -17.89 2.44
CA ILE A 282 11.29 -16.45 2.63
C ILE A 282 12.64 -16.18 3.33
N ASP A 283 13.19 -15.00 3.08
CA ASP A 283 14.39 -14.44 3.69
C ASP A 283 14.05 -13.55 4.91
N GLY A 284 12.80 -13.12 5.03
CA GLY A 284 12.31 -12.29 6.13
C GLY A 284 10.80 -12.11 6.09
N ALA A 285 10.25 -11.61 7.19
CA ALA A 285 8.82 -11.31 7.32
C ALA A 285 8.62 -9.91 7.90
N ILE A 286 7.82 -9.10 7.22
CA ILE A 286 7.38 -7.79 7.68
C ILE A 286 6.17 -8.01 8.58
N ILE A 287 6.35 -7.71 9.86
CA ILE A 287 5.37 -7.90 10.93
C ILE A 287 5.21 -6.62 11.77
N ALA A 288 4.28 -6.63 12.70
CA ALA A 288 4.16 -5.58 13.71
C ALA A 288 5.10 -5.87 14.89
N THR A 289 5.74 -4.83 15.42
CA THR A 289 6.46 -4.84 16.69
C THR A 289 5.99 -3.68 17.58
N GLU A 290 6.24 -3.76 18.88
CA GLU A 290 6.03 -2.62 19.78
C GLU A 290 7.17 -1.60 19.62
N SER A 291 6.83 -0.31 19.59
CA SER A 291 7.81 0.77 19.58
C SER A 291 8.67 0.72 20.84
N ALA A 292 9.97 0.96 20.69
CA ALA A 292 10.90 0.96 21.81
C ALA A 292 10.68 2.13 22.79
N ASP A 293 10.06 3.21 22.32
CA ASP A 293 9.89 4.45 23.07
C ASP A 293 8.43 4.69 23.53
N GLU A 294 7.46 4.06 22.87
CA GLU A 294 6.02 4.31 23.06
C GLU A 294 5.27 2.97 23.29
N PRO A 295 4.95 2.61 24.54
CA PRO A 295 4.25 1.36 24.85
C PRO A 295 2.94 1.23 24.07
N TRP A 296 2.67 0.02 23.59
CA TRP A 296 1.52 -0.36 22.75
C TRP A 296 1.43 0.31 21.38
N LYS A 297 2.42 1.13 20.98
CA LYS A 297 2.48 1.66 19.62
C LYS A 297 3.07 0.61 18.69
N ALA A 298 2.35 0.26 17.63
CA ALA A 298 2.80 -0.71 16.66
C ALA A 298 3.66 -0.04 15.59
N GLU A 299 4.79 -0.66 15.27
CA GLU A 299 5.70 -0.26 14.19
C GLU A 299 5.97 -1.45 13.26
N SER A 300 6.34 -1.15 12.02
CA SER A 300 6.74 -2.17 11.05
C SER A 300 8.14 -2.69 11.35
N PHE A 301 8.31 -4.01 11.39
CA PHE A 301 9.55 -4.68 11.71
C PHE A 301 9.83 -5.84 10.75
N LEU A 302 11.08 -5.96 10.31
CA LEU A 302 11.53 -7.11 9.54
C LEU A 302 12.13 -8.16 10.48
N ALA A 303 11.37 -9.24 10.72
CA ALA A 303 11.86 -10.42 11.40
C ALA A 303 12.58 -11.34 10.42
N THR A 304 13.77 -11.82 10.78
CA THR A 304 14.57 -12.77 9.98
C THR A 304 14.88 -14.06 10.73
N THR A 305 14.44 -14.17 11.99
CA THR A 305 14.64 -15.35 12.85
C THR A 305 13.34 -15.82 13.50
N PRO A 306 13.21 -17.13 13.82
CA PRO A 306 12.08 -17.65 14.59
C PRO A 306 11.91 -16.98 15.95
N GLU A 307 13.01 -16.67 16.63
CA GLU A 307 12.97 -15.99 17.94
C GLU A 307 12.32 -14.61 17.84
N GLU A 308 12.70 -13.79 16.84
CA GLU A 308 12.08 -12.48 16.59
C GLU A 308 10.59 -12.61 16.29
N LEU A 309 10.18 -13.64 15.53
CA LEU A 309 8.76 -13.89 15.24
C LEU A 309 7.96 -14.24 16.50
N ILE A 310 8.55 -15.03 17.40
CA ILE A 310 7.93 -15.43 18.66
C ILE A 310 7.83 -14.25 19.63
N GLU A 311 8.88 -13.44 19.72
CA GLU A 311 8.92 -12.25 20.59
C GLU A 311 7.86 -11.21 20.22
N ASN A 312 7.47 -11.18 18.94
CA ASN A 312 6.46 -10.26 18.41
C ASN A 312 5.09 -10.93 18.20
N ALA A 313 4.86 -12.12 18.77
CA ALA A 313 3.54 -12.75 18.74
C ALA A 313 2.54 -11.94 19.57
N GLY A 314 1.37 -11.67 19.01
CA GLY A 314 0.35 -10.85 19.67
C GLY A 314 -0.42 -10.01 18.66
N SER A 315 -1.30 -9.13 19.14
CA SER A 315 -2.03 -8.20 18.28
C SER A 315 -1.99 -6.79 18.84
N PHE A 316 -1.73 -5.84 17.95
CA PHE A 316 -1.88 -4.42 18.20
C PHE A 316 -3.14 -3.92 17.50
N TYR A 317 -3.89 -3.06 18.19
CA TYR A 317 -5.10 -2.42 17.65
C TYR A 317 -4.82 -0.99 17.16
N ASN A 318 -3.60 -0.74 16.70
CA ASN A 318 -3.25 0.46 15.92
C ASN A 318 -2.41 0.06 14.70
N GLN A 319 -2.34 0.94 13.69
CA GLN A 319 -1.69 0.65 12.42
C GLN A 319 -0.18 0.88 12.46
N THR A 320 0.58 0.02 11.79
CA THR A 320 2.06 0.04 11.73
C THR A 320 2.63 0.90 10.59
N MET A 321 1.78 1.37 9.67
CA MET A 321 2.22 1.96 8.40
C MET A 321 3.13 1.00 7.59
N ALA A 322 2.86 -0.32 7.60
CA ALA A 322 3.79 -1.33 7.09
C ALA A 322 4.30 -1.05 5.67
N LEU A 323 3.43 -0.62 4.75
CA LEU A 323 3.82 -0.34 3.37
C LEU A 323 4.65 0.93 3.22
N GLY A 324 4.73 1.80 4.23
CA GLY A 324 5.63 2.94 4.20
C GLY A 324 7.09 2.57 4.44
N ASN A 325 7.35 1.32 4.85
CA ASN A 325 8.64 0.87 5.33
C ASN A 325 9.18 -0.33 4.51
N LEU A 326 9.09 -0.30 3.18
CA LEU A 326 9.51 -1.39 2.29
C LEU A 326 10.86 -1.14 1.60
N ASN A 327 11.67 -0.17 2.05
CA ASN A 327 13.00 0.02 1.49
C ASN A 327 13.96 -1.05 2.03
N VAL A 328 14.29 -2.05 1.20
CA VAL A 328 15.15 -3.19 1.61
C VAL A 328 16.59 -2.79 1.95
N ASP A 329 17.09 -1.66 1.43
CA ASP A 329 18.45 -1.20 1.69
C ASP A 329 18.70 -0.95 3.20
N GLN A 330 17.65 -0.56 3.93
CA GLN A 330 17.76 -0.32 5.37
C GLN A 330 17.96 -1.61 6.18
N TRP A 331 17.71 -2.77 5.56
CA TRP A 331 17.82 -4.10 6.16
C TRP A 331 18.98 -4.91 5.56
N ALA A 332 19.88 -4.28 4.81
CA ALA A 332 20.98 -4.97 4.13
C ALA A 332 21.89 -5.78 5.07
N GLU A 333 21.95 -5.46 6.37
CA GLU A 333 22.71 -6.22 7.38
C GLU A 333 21.93 -7.44 7.92
N GLN A 334 20.61 -7.43 7.84
CA GLN A 334 19.72 -8.48 8.36
C GLN A 334 19.38 -9.49 7.25
N LEU A 335 19.19 -9.00 6.03
CA LEU A 335 18.88 -9.81 4.86
C LEU A 335 20.13 -10.51 4.30
N PRO A 336 19.96 -11.65 3.63
CA PRO A 336 21.08 -12.32 2.96
C PRO A 336 21.63 -11.46 1.82
N GLU A 337 22.95 -11.54 1.58
CA GLU A 337 23.60 -10.91 0.42
C GLU A 337 23.13 -11.57 -0.89
N LYS A 338 22.00 -11.08 -1.42
CA LYS A 338 21.38 -11.50 -2.67
C LYS A 338 21.08 -10.27 -3.54
N ASP A 339 20.81 -10.54 -4.81
CA ASP A 339 20.19 -9.55 -5.68
C ASP A 339 18.78 -9.22 -5.14
N PRO A 340 18.34 -7.95 -5.10
CA PRO A 340 17.00 -7.60 -4.62
C PRO A 340 15.87 -8.35 -5.34
N GLU A 341 16.01 -8.65 -6.63
CA GLU A 341 15.04 -9.43 -7.40
C GLU A 341 14.94 -10.90 -6.94
N ALA A 342 15.91 -11.39 -6.17
CA ALA A 342 15.96 -12.75 -5.65
C ALA A 342 15.60 -12.83 -4.16
N LEU A 343 15.29 -11.70 -3.51
CA LEU A 343 14.75 -11.68 -2.17
C LEU A 343 13.31 -12.17 -2.19
N SER A 344 12.93 -12.92 -1.15
CA SER A 344 11.55 -13.33 -0.91
C SER A 344 11.15 -12.95 0.50
N LEU A 345 10.07 -12.23 0.67
CA LEU A 345 9.56 -11.72 1.93
C LEU A 345 8.11 -12.14 2.14
N ALA A 346 7.71 -12.28 3.40
CA ALA A 346 6.32 -12.33 3.79
C ALA A 346 5.86 -10.97 4.33
N LEU A 347 4.60 -10.61 4.09
CA LEU A 347 3.93 -9.47 4.73
C LEU A 347 2.73 -9.95 5.53
N VAL A 348 2.72 -9.63 6.82
CA VAL A 348 1.52 -9.72 7.67
C VAL A 348 0.90 -8.35 7.76
N GLY A 349 -0.38 -8.24 7.41
CA GLY A 349 -1.07 -6.96 7.44
C GLY A 349 -2.57 -7.08 7.54
N THR A 350 -3.21 -5.95 7.73
CA THR A 350 -4.66 -5.80 7.62
C THR A 350 -5.10 -5.86 6.14
N PRO A 351 -6.40 -6.10 5.85
CA PRO A 351 -6.90 -6.20 4.48
C PRO A 351 -6.50 -5.03 3.59
N CYS A 352 -6.54 -3.79 4.10
CA CYS A 352 -6.15 -2.61 3.33
C CYS A 352 -4.66 -2.55 2.98
N GLU A 353 -3.78 -3.12 3.80
CA GLU A 353 -2.35 -3.23 3.48
C GLU A 353 -2.12 -4.30 2.42
N ILE A 354 -2.83 -5.43 2.52
CA ILE A 354 -2.75 -6.50 1.52
C ILE A 354 -3.33 -6.04 0.17
N GLU A 355 -4.45 -5.34 0.16
CA GLU A 355 -5.01 -4.69 -1.04
C GLU A 355 -4.01 -3.72 -1.66
N GLY A 356 -3.35 -2.90 -0.82
CA GLY A 356 -2.35 -1.93 -1.24
C GLY A 356 -1.12 -2.58 -1.88
N ILE A 357 -0.54 -3.61 -1.26
CA ILE A 357 0.64 -4.28 -1.81
C ILE A 357 0.32 -5.02 -3.10
N ARG A 358 -0.79 -5.79 -3.14
CA ARG A 358 -1.23 -6.47 -4.37
C ARG A 358 -1.49 -5.46 -5.47
N ALA A 359 -2.05 -4.32 -5.10
CA ALA A 359 -2.28 -3.27 -6.05
C ALA A 359 -0.98 -2.77 -6.67
N LEU A 360 0.06 -2.49 -5.88
CA LEU A 360 1.36 -2.04 -6.38
C LEU A 360 2.05 -3.11 -7.24
N GLN A 361 1.96 -4.38 -6.84
CA GLN A 361 2.56 -5.51 -7.57
C GLN A 361 1.96 -5.72 -8.97
N ASP A 362 0.69 -5.39 -9.19
CA ASP A 362 0.04 -5.56 -10.50
C ASP A 362 0.56 -4.62 -11.60
N PHE A 363 1.26 -3.54 -11.26
CA PHE A 363 1.76 -2.56 -12.22
C PHE A 363 3.25 -2.77 -12.48
N GLU A 364 3.66 -2.91 -13.74
CA GLU A 364 5.08 -2.94 -14.12
C GLU A 364 5.64 -1.52 -14.16
N TRP A 365 6.52 -1.16 -13.23
CA TRP A 365 7.16 0.15 -13.13
C TRP A 365 8.56 0.06 -12.49
N ASP A 366 9.59 0.64 -13.10
CA ASP A 366 10.99 0.49 -12.64
C ASP A 366 11.50 1.70 -11.82
N TYR A 367 10.61 2.54 -11.29
CA TYR A 367 10.99 3.85 -10.74
C TYR A 367 10.42 4.16 -9.35
N ALA A 368 9.69 3.24 -8.72
CA ALA A 368 9.22 3.44 -7.35
C ALA A 368 10.41 3.36 -6.36
N SER A 369 10.43 4.23 -5.35
CA SER A 369 11.55 4.30 -4.41
C SER A 369 11.70 3.06 -3.51
N GLN A 370 10.62 2.28 -3.37
CA GLN A 370 10.56 1.05 -2.60
C GLN A 370 10.24 -0.17 -3.48
N GLU A 371 10.51 -0.08 -4.79
CA GLU A 371 10.12 -1.12 -5.76
C GLU A 371 10.69 -2.50 -5.40
N ASP A 372 11.96 -2.56 -5.02
CA ASP A 372 12.61 -3.83 -4.65
C ASP A 372 11.88 -4.54 -3.51
N GLY A 373 11.47 -3.82 -2.47
CA GLY A 373 10.69 -4.41 -1.38
C GLY A 373 9.27 -4.78 -1.76
N ILE A 374 8.63 -3.98 -2.63
CA ILE A 374 7.30 -4.32 -3.19
C ILE A 374 7.37 -5.65 -3.96
N ARG A 375 8.43 -5.84 -4.75
CA ARG A 375 8.65 -7.05 -5.56
C ARG A 375 9.10 -8.24 -4.75
N ALA A 376 9.83 -8.02 -3.66
CA ALA A 376 10.27 -9.10 -2.80
C ALA A 376 9.13 -9.76 -2.01
N ILE A 377 7.97 -9.12 -1.83
CA ILE A 377 6.85 -9.69 -1.07
C ILE A 377 6.15 -10.81 -1.87
N ASP A 378 6.52 -12.07 -1.60
CA ASP A 378 5.94 -13.24 -2.26
C ASP A 378 4.78 -13.86 -1.47
N TYR A 379 4.79 -13.71 -0.14
CA TYR A 379 3.77 -14.27 0.75
C TYR A 379 3.00 -13.16 1.46
N THR A 380 1.68 -13.26 1.48
CA THR A 380 0.79 -12.29 2.13
C THR A 380 -0.18 -12.98 3.09
N ILE A 381 -0.18 -12.53 4.34
CA ILE A 381 -1.09 -13.02 5.38
C ILE A 381 -1.97 -11.85 5.84
N ALA A 382 -3.26 -11.92 5.56
CA ALA A 382 -4.23 -10.95 6.07
C ALA A 382 -4.73 -11.36 7.46
N LEU A 383 -4.69 -10.43 8.40
CA LEU A 383 -5.40 -10.53 9.66
C LEU A 383 -6.86 -10.12 9.46
N MET A 384 -7.81 -10.92 9.95
CA MET A 384 -9.22 -10.52 9.92
C MET A 384 -9.42 -9.22 10.70
N CYS A 385 -9.96 -8.20 10.05
CA CYS A 385 -10.00 -6.85 10.60
C CYS A 385 -11.32 -6.18 10.29
N THR A 386 -11.99 -5.65 11.31
CA THR A 386 -13.18 -4.80 11.12
C THR A 386 -12.83 -3.33 11.23
N LYS A 387 -12.00 -2.96 12.21
CA LYS A 387 -11.56 -1.60 12.48
C LYS A 387 -10.17 -1.61 13.08
N ASN A 388 -9.44 -0.54 12.81
CA ASN A 388 -8.19 -0.24 13.49
C ASN A 388 -8.28 1.15 14.15
N PHE A 389 -7.44 1.42 15.14
CA PHE A 389 -7.52 2.64 15.95
C PHE A 389 -6.28 3.51 15.77
N ASN A 390 -6.45 4.80 16.01
CA ASN A 390 -5.32 5.71 16.15
C ASN A 390 -4.68 5.49 17.53
N TYR A 391 -3.36 5.29 17.57
CA TYR A 391 -2.60 5.02 18.79
C TYR A 391 -2.87 6.06 19.89
N GLU A 392 -2.64 7.34 19.59
CA GLU A 392 -2.80 8.44 20.56
C GLU A 392 -4.21 8.49 21.14
N ARG A 393 -5.23 8.27 20.29
CA ARG A 393 -6.62 8.28 20.75
C ARG A 393 -6.98 7.04 21.54
N LEU A 394 -6.52 5.85 21.15
CA LEU A 394 -6.87 4.61 21.84
C LEU A 394 -6.10 4.50 23.16
N ILE A 395 -4.78 4.51 23.10
CA ILE A 395 -3.91 4.30 24.25
C ILE A 395 -3.88 5.55 25.13
N GLY A 396 -3.50 6.70 24.58
CA GLY A 396 -3.37 7.95 25.34
C GLY A 396 -4.71 8.51 25.82
N GLU A 397 -5.68 8.74 24.92
CA GLU A 397 -6.94 9.39 25.33
C GLU A 397 -7.94 8.43 25.99
N GLN A 398 -8.19 7.24 25.41
CA GLN A 398 -9.26 6.36 25.86
C GLN A 398 -8.85 5.49 27.05
N LEU A 399 -7.66 4.90 27.04
CA LEU A 399 -7.21 4.02 28.13
C LEU A 399 -6.54 4.83 29.25
N GLU A 400 -5.50 5.59 28.94
CA GLU A 400 -4.73 6.32 29.95
C GLU A 400 -5.54 7.49 30.53
N ALA A 401 -5.90 8.50 29.72
CA ALA A 401 -6.50 9.72 30.24
C ALA A 401 -7.92 9.54 30.81
N LYS A 402 -8.77 8.72 30.16
CA LYS A 402 -10.17 8.53 30.58
C LYS A 402 -10.38 7.42 31.59
N ARG A 403 -9.63 6.31 31.48
CA ARG A 403 -9.82 5.12 32.32
C ARG A 403 -8.72 4.94 33.35
N GLY A 404 -7.63 5.70 33.27
CA GLY A 404 -6.53 5.67 34.23
C GLY A 404 -5.71 4.39 34.14
N ILE A 405 -5.70 3.74 32.98
CA ILE A 405 -4.91 2.53 32.70
C ILE A 405 -3.58 2.99 32.13
N ASP A 406 -2.51 2.79 32.90
CA ASP A 406 -1.15 3.07 32.43
C ASP A 406 -0.82 2.12 31.26
N PRO A 407 -0.38 2.62 30.10
CA PRO A 407 0.03 1.78 28.98
C PRO A 407 1.06 0.72 29.36
N ASP A 408 1.95 1.02 30.33
CA ASP A 408 2.94 0.07 30.82
C ASP A 408 2.30 -1.11 31.57
N ASP A 409 1.12 -0.95 32.17
CA ASP A 409 0.46 -2.02 32.93
C ASP A 409 -0.29 -3.02 32.02
N ILE A 410 -0.53 -2.66 30.76
CA ILE A 410 -1.30 -3.50 29.81
C ILE A 410 -0.43 -4.68 29.34
N GLY A 411 -0.91 -5.89 29.60
CA GLY A 411 -0.29 -7.13 29.14
C GLY A 411 -0.91 -7.70 27.86
N LYS A 412 -2.23 -7.55 27.67
CA LYS A 412 -2.94 -7.99 26.46
C LYS A 412 -4.18 -7.15 26.22
N MET A 413 -4.50 -6.90 24.95
CA MET A 413 -5.79 -6.36 24.52
C MET A 413 -6.50 -7.39 23.64
N ASP A 414 -7.84 -7.38 23.69
CA ASP A 414 -8.64 -8.22 22.82
C ASP A 414 -9.99 -7.57 22.47
N VAL A 415 -10.59 -7.97 21.36
CA VAL A 415 -11.93 -7.52 20.95
C VAL A 415 -12.79 -8.74 20.69
N LEU A 416 -13.59 -9.11 21.71
CA LEU A 416 -14.43 -10.30 21.68
C LEU A 416 -15.88 -9.95 21.97
N HIS A 417 -16.80 -10.56 21.23
CA HIS A 417 -18.25 -10.41 21.43
C HIS A 417 -18.77 -8.96 21.44
N GLY A 418 -18.04 -8.03 20.83
CA GLY A 418 -18.40 -6.61 20.79
C GLY A 418 -17.85 -5.79 21.96
N ASP A 419 -17.05 -6.39 22.84
CA ASP A 419 -16.37 -5.69 23.93
C ASP A 419 -14.87 -5.55 23.63
N MET A 420 -14.29 -4.43 24.04
CA MET A 420 -12.86 -4.27 24.24
C MET A 420 -12.47 -4.81 25.61
N LEU A 421 -11.54 -5.77 25.62
CA LEU A 421 -10.98 -6.41 26.80
C LEU A 421 -9.53 -5.96 26.97
N VAL A 422 -9.16 -5.59 28.18
CA VAL A 422 -7.77 -5.26 28.53
C VAL A 422 -7.38 -6.08 29.74
N TYR A 423 -6.25 -6.75 29.63
CA TYR A 423 -5.64 -7.56 30.68
C TYR A 423 -4.32 -6.92 31.09
N ASP A 424 -4.01 -6.96 32.39
CA ASP A 424 -2.71 -6.55 32.89
C ASP A 424 -1.62 -7.61 32.61
N ARG A 425 -0.37 -7.31 33.01
CA ARG A 425 0.76 -8.23 32.86
C ARG A 425 0.66 -9.52 33.70
N ASP A 426 -0.21 -9.56 34.71
CA ASP A 426 -0.48 -10.76 35.50
C ASP A 426 -1.64 -11.59 34.90
N GLY A 427 -2.26 -11.11 33.80
CA GLY A 427 -3.38 -11.75 33.11
C GLY A 427 -4.74 -11.47 33.77
N GLU A 428 -4.82 -10.53 34.71
CA GLU A 428 -6.10 -10.11 35.29
C GLU A 428 -6.80 -9.13 34.35
N MET A 429 -8.10 -9.35 34.11
CA MET A 429 -8.90 -8.45 33.29
C MET A 429 -9.15 -7.13 34.05
N ILE A 430 -8.55 -6.05 33.56
CA ILE A 430 -8.67 -4.70 34.13
C ILE A 430 -9.72 -3.84 33.41
N LEU A 431 -10.15 -4.23 32.20
CA LEU A 431 -11.21 -3.58 31.45
C LEU A 431 -12.05 -4.57 30.65
N GLN A 432 -13.36 -4.38 30.68
CA GLN A 432 -14.32 -4.96 29.74
C GLN A 432 -15.41 -3.92 29.48
N GLU A 433 -15.45 -3.37 28.28
CA GLU A 433 -16.43 -2.37 27.88
C GLU A 433 -16.82 -2.52 26.41
N ASP A 434 -18.06 -2.15 26.09
CA ASP A 434 -18.58 -2.16 24.71
C ASP A 434 -17.68 -1.34 23.77
N ILE A 435 -17.36 -1.91 22.61
CA ILE A 435 -16.49 -1.32 21.60
C ILE A 435 -17.00 0.04 21.10
N GLU A 436 -18.30 0.30 21.20
CA GLU A 436 -18.91 1.59 20.85
C GLU A 436 -18.32 2.75 21.67
N ALA A 437 -17.85 2.50 22.89
CA ALA A 437 -17.19 3.51 23.73
C ALA A 437 -15.84 3.98 23.14
N PHE A 438 -15.26 3.20 22.22
CA PHE A 438 -13.96 3.46 21.58
C PHE A 438 -14.10 3.94 20.14
N HIS A 439 -15.31 4.06 19.59
CA HIS A 439 -15.54 4.54 18.21
C HIS A 439 -14.96 5.93 17.91
N GLY A 440 -14.70 6.76 18.94
CA GLY A 440 -14.00 8.04 18.78
C GLY A 440 -12.51 7.90 18.45
N ALA A 441 -11.89 6.79 18.83
CA ALA A 441 -10.49 6.47 18.58
C ALA A 441 -10.25 5.67 17.29
N ALA A 442 -11.29 5.02 16.76
CA ALA A 442 -11.21 4.29 15.50
C ALA A 442 -10.87 5.23 14.33
N LEU A 443 -10.05 4.74 13.40
CA LEU A 443 -9.75 5.44 12.15
C LEU A 443 -11.03 5.55 11.31
N LYS A 444 -11.43 6.78 10.97
CA LYS A 444 -12.72 7.02 10.28
C LYS A 444 -12.72 6.45 8.87
N GLY A 445 -11.56 6.41 8.23
CA GLY A 445 -11.40 5.71 6.97
C GLY A 445 -11.86 4.26 7.02
N CYS A 446 -11.72 3.54 8.14
CA CYS A 446 -12.17 2.14 8.25
C CYS A 446 -13.68 1.97 8.00
N ASP A 447 -14.51 2.99 8.25
CA ASP A 447 -15.96 2.91 8.02
C ASP A 447 -16.30 2.75 6.52
N GLU A 448 -15.37 3.07 5.62
CA GLU A 448 -15.49 2.87 4.17
C GLU A 448 -14.90 1.52 3.70
N CYS A 449 -14.38 0.68 4.61
CA CYS A 449 -13.77 -0.61 4.26
C CYS A 449 -14.85 -1.67 4.14
N ALA A 450 -14.81 -2.46 3.07
CA ALA A 450 -15.74 -3.55 2.82
C ALA A 450 -15.05 -4.92 2.78
N ASP A 451 -13.81 -5.00 3.29
CA ASP A 451 -13.02 -6.22 3.37
C ASP A 451 -12.67 -6.54 4.82
N PHE A 452 -13.36 -7.55 5.37
CA PHE A 452 -13.09 -8.10 6.70
C PHE A 452 -12.07 -9.25 6.62
N THR A 453 -12.09 -10.01 5.52
CA THR A 453 -11.39 -11.29 5.41
C THR A 453 -10.08 -11.20 4.63
N GLY A 454 -9.72 -10.06 4.05
CA GLY A 454 -8.53 -9.93 3.21
C GLY A 454 -8.63 -10.76 1.93
N TYR A 455 -9.51 -10.38 1.01
CA TYR A 455 -9.76 -11.09 -0.26
C TYR A 455 -8.52 -11.24 -1.14
N CYS A 456 -7.50 -10.40 -0.92
CA CYS A 456 -6.28 -10.32 -1.72
C CYS A 456 -5.08 -11.08 -1.12
N ALA A 457 -5.24 -11.72 0.03
CA ALA A 457 -4.17 -12.44 0.71
C ALA A 457 -3.97 -13.86 0.16
N ASP A 458 -2.81 -14.45 0.46
CA ASP A 458 -2.57 -15.89 0.26
C ASP A 458 -3.24 -16.70 1.37
N LEU A 459 -3.09 -16.22 2.61
CA LEU A 459 -3.72 -16.74 3.82
C LEU A 459 -4.47 -15.63 4.54
N THR A 460 -5.65 -15.95 5.05
CA THR A 460 -6.36 -15.12 6.03
C THR A 460 -6.34 -15.83 7.36
N VAL A 461 -6.04 -15.11 8.44
CA VAL A 461 -6.05 -15.63 9.81
C VAL A 461 -6.85 -14.72 10.73
N GLY A 462 -7.64 -15.29 11.63
CA GLY A 462 -8.33 -14.54 12.68
C GLY A 462 -9.04 -15.43 13.69
N SER A 463 -9.59 -14.85 14.74
CA SER A 463 -10.28 -15.59 15.81
C SER A 463 -11.69 -16.06 15.46
N VAL A 464 -12.38 -15.33 14.58
CA VAL A 464 -13.82 -15.55 14.32
C VAL A 464 -14.05 -16.83 13.54
N GLY A 465 -14.94 -17.69 14.04
CA GLY A 465 -15.34 -18.93 13.37
C GLY A 465 -14.72 -20.18 14.00
N SER A 466 -13.69 -20.00 14.83
CA SER A 466 -13.03 -21.04 15.61
C SER A 466 -13.45 -21.03 17.09
N GLY A 467 -13.22 -22.15 17.77
CA GLY A 467 -13.29 -22.20 19.24
C GLY A 467 -12.13 -21.44 19.91
N ASP A 468 -12.28 -21.18 21.21
CA ASP A 468 -11.27 -20.53 22.05
C ASP A 468 -9.89 -21.18 21.84
N GLU A 469 -8.83 -20.35 21.80
CA GLU A 469 -7.44 -20.76 21.55
C GLU A 469 -7.10 -21.27 20.14
N TYR A 470 -8.06 -21.38 19.22
CA TYR A 470 -7.81 -21.68 17.81
C TYR A 470 -7.94 -20.43 16.94
N SER A 471 -7.21 -20.41 15.83
CA SER A 471 -7.38 -19.42 14.77
C SER A 471 -8.08 -20.05 13.57
N SER A 472 -9.05 -19.33 13.02
CA SER A 472 -9.61 -19.60 11.70
C SER A 472 -8.57 -19.29 10.65
N VAL A 473 -8.38 -20.19 9.71
CA VAL A 473 -7.53 -19.99 8.53
C VAL A 473 -8.33 -20.19 7.26
N ILE A 474 -8.14 -19.26 6.32
CA ILE A 474 -8.69 -19.35 4.97
C ILE A 474 -7.51 -19.34 4.00
N VAL A 475 -7.37 -20.41 3.22
CA VAL A 475 -6.33 -20.56 2.21
C VAL A 475 -6.88 -20.17 0.85
N ARG A 476 -6.30 -19.15 0.20
CA ARG A 476 -6.88 -18.54 -1.02
C ARG A 476 -6.10 -18.85 -2.29
N THR A 477 -4.78 -18.91 -2.21
CA THR A 477 -3.90 -19.06 -3.37
C THR A 477 -3.06 -20.34 -3.28
N GLU A 478 -2.46 -20.75 -4.41
CA GLU A 478 -1.48 -21.87 -4.41
C GLU A 478 -0.28 -21.56 -3.50
N GLN A 479 0.12 -20.28 -3.42
CA GLN A 479 1.18 -19.82 -2.54
C GLN A 479 0.79 -19.98 -1.06
N GLY A 480 -0.46 -19.63 -0.71
CA GLY A 480 -1.01 -19.85 0.62
C GLY A 480 -1.14 -21.33 0.97
N LEU A 481 -1.54 -22.15 0.00
CA LEU A 481 -1.62 -23.60 0.18
C LEU A 481 -0.25 -24.20 0.47
N LYS A 482 0.79 -23.76 -0.24
CA LYS A 482 2.18 -24.16 0.04
C LYS A 482 2.61 -23.79 1.46
N ALA A 483 2.32 -22.56 1.90
CA ALA A 483 2.60 -22.13 3.27
C ALA A 483 1.85 -22.97 4.32
N TRP A 484 0.58 -23.28 4.06
CA TRP A 484 -0.22 -24.17 4.89
C TRP A 484 0.37 -25.58 4.97
N GLU A 485 0.66 -26.22 3.82
CA GLU A 485 1.19 -27.59 3.75
C GLU A 485 2.56 -27.74 4.44
N LEU A 486 3.38 -26.69 4.46
CA LEU A 486 4.64 -26.65 5.21
C LEU A 486 4.42 -26.63 6.73
N THR A 487 3.31 -26.06 7.18
CA THR A 487 3.05 -25.79 8.60
C THR A 487 2.10 -26.82 9.23
N GLU A 488 1.13 -27.35 8.47
CA GLU A 488 0.10 -28.26 8.96
C GLU A 488 0.60 -29.50 9.74
N PRO A 489 1.79 -30.08 9.48
CA PRO A 489 2.25 -31.25 10.23
C PRO A 489 2.47 -30.97 11.73
N ASP A 490 2.71 -29.72 12.09
CA ASP A 490 3.02 -29.28 13.46
C ASP A 490 1.86 -28.51 14.13
N LEU A 491 0.69 -28.48 13.47
CA LEU A 491 -0.53 -27.85 13.97
C LEU A 491 -1.50 -28.90 14.55
N ASP A 492 -2.19 -28.53 15.64
CA ASP A 492 -3.45 -29.15 16.00
C ASP A 492 -4.57 -28.43 15.23
N TYR A 493 -5.17 -29.11 14.26
CA TYR A 493 -6.18 -28.51 13.39
C TYR A 493 -7.34 -29.45 13.05
N HIS A 494 -8.46 -28.86 12.68
CA HIS A 494 -9.69 -29.53 12.27
C HIS A 494 -10.52 -28.64 11.33
N ASP A 495 -11.61 -29.19 10.82
CA ASP A 495 -12.55 -28.46 9.98
C ASP A 495 -13.10 -27.23 10.71
N LEU A 496 -13.15 -26.09 10.01
CA LEU A 496 -13.67 -24.83 10.55
C LEU A 496 -15.09 -24.99 11.10
N GLU A 497 -15.33 -24.58 12.35
CA GLU A 497 -16.57 -24.86 13.07
C GLU A 497 -17.74 -23.98 12.60
N ASP A 498 -17.53 -22.66 12.44
CA ASP A 498 -18.57 -21.73 12.01
C ASP A 498 -18.10 -20.77 10.92
N ARG A 499 -17.98 -21.28 9.69
CA ARG A 499 -17.80 -20.44 8.48
C ARG A 499 -18.88 -19.36 8.34
N SER A 500 -20.09 -19.63 8.81
CA SER A 500 -21.19 -18.68 8.69
C SER A 500 -20.99 -17.44 9.57
N ALA A 501 -20.25 -17.54 10.68
CA ALA A 501 -19.86 -16.39 11.49
C ALA A 501 -18.97 -15.41 10.72
N ILE A 502 -17.96 -15.92 10.02
CA ILE A 502 -17.06 -15.13 9.16
C ILE A 502 -17.89 -14.43 8.07
N GLY A 503 -18.76 -15.17 7.38
CA GLY A 503 -19.62 -14.62 6.34
C GLY A 503 -20.60 -13.54 6.86
N ARG A 504 -21.12 -13.68 8.09
CA ARG A 504 -21.98 -12.67 8.73
C ARG A 504 -21.20 -11.38 9.02
N LEU A 505 -20.00 -11.47 9.58
CA LEU A 505 -19.17 -10.28 9.85
C LEU A 505 -18.74 -9.59 8.57
N GLN A 506 -18.30 -10.33 7.57
CA GLN A 506 -17.97 -9.77 6.25
C GLN A 506 -19.17 -9.08 5.58
N SER A 507 -20.39 -9.59 5.78
CA SER A 507 -21.62 -8.95 5.28
C SER A 507 -21.97 -7.69 6.08
N TRP A 508 -21.75 -7.72 7.39
CA TRP A 508 -21.93 -6.55 8.25
C TRP A 508 -20.95 -5.43 7.90
N ASP A 509 -19.69 -5.77 7.66
CA ASP A 509 -18.63 -4.84 7.27
C ASP A 509 -18.97 -4.15 5.93
N LYS A 510 -19.34 -4.95 4.91
CA LYS A 510 -19.87 -4.43 3.63
C LYS A 510 -21.03 -3.47 3.80
N LYS A 511 -21.97 -3.80 4.68
CA LYS A 511 -23.11 -2.91 4.96
C LYS A 511 -22.64 -1.57 5.54
N LYS A 512 -21.66 -1.58 6.45
CA LYS A 512 -21.08 -0.36 7.03
C LYS A 512 -20.31 0.47 6.00
N ALA A 513 -19.54 -0.18 5.15
CA ALA A 513 -18.89 0.45 4.01
C ALA A 513 -19.91 1.18 3.12
N PHE A 514 -21.00 0.52 2.74
CA PHE A 514 -21.99 1.08 1.82
C PHE A 514 -22.81 2.21 2.44
N GLU A 515 -22.96 2.21 3.77
CA GLU A 515 -23.57 3.33 4.51
C GLU A 515 -22.64 4.57 4.53
N SER A 516 -21.32 4.39 4.41
CA SER A 516 -20.32 5.45 4.61
C SER A 516 -19.69 5.96 3.31
N LEU A 517 -19.55 5.10 2.29
CA LEU A 517 -18.99 5.44 0.98
C LEU A 517 -19.87 6.49 0.28
N GLN A 518 -19.25 7.58 -0.17
CA GLN A 518 -19.93 8.61 -0.97
C GLN A 518 -19.86 8.33 -2.48
N ARG A 519 -19.25 7.20 -2.85
CA ARG A 519 -19.10 6.72 -4.23
C ARG A 519 -19.82 5.39 -4.44
N PRO A 520 -20.18 5.04 -5.69
CA PRO A 520 -20.63 3.69 -6.01
C PRO A 520 -19.55 2.66 -5.65
N PHE A 521 -19.99 1.57 -5.01
CA PHE A 521 -19.22 0.35 -4.86
C PHE A 521 -19.41 -0.50 -6.13
N ASP A 522 -18.36 -0.67 -6.91
CA ASP A 522 -18.44 -1.35 -8.21
C ASP A 522 -17.14 -2.09 -8.52
N PRO A 523 -17.08 -3.41 -8.28
CA PRO A 523 -15.89 -4.21 -8.56
C PRO A 523 -15.68 -4.46 -10.08
N ASP A 524 -16.62 -4.06 -10.93
CA ASP A 524 -16.51 -4.14 -12.39
C ASP A 524 -16.07 -2.81 -13.05
N ALA A 525 -16.06 -1.73 -12.28
CA ALA A 525 -15.60 -0.42 -12.73
C ALA A 525 -14.08 -0.38 -13.00
N PRO A 526 -13.58 0.65 -13.73
CA PRO A 526 -12.15 0.93 -13.81
C PRO A 526 -11.52 1.01 -12.43
N ARG A 527 -10.30 0.49 -12.31
CA ARG A 527 -9.60 0.34 -11.04
C ARG A 527 -9.33 1.66 -10.31
N PHE A 528 -9.12 2.73 -11.06
CA PHE A 528 -8.81 4.03 -10.51
C PHE A 528 -9.97 5.02 -10.70
N ILE A 529 -10.09 5.92 -9.73
CA ILE A 529 -11.02 7.04 -9.70
C ILE A 529 -10.18 8.30 -9.86
N GLU A 530 -10.46 9.06 -10.91
CA GLU A 530 -9.81 10.34 -11.14
C GLU A 530 -10.18 11.33 -10.03
N TYR A 531 -9.24 12.19 -9.63
CA TYR A 531 -9.47 13.15 -8.56
C TYR A 531 -10.72 14.02 -8.76
N PRO A 532 -11.00 14.57 -9.96
CA PRO A 532 -12.21 15.37 -10.17
C PRO A 532 -13.52 14.59 -9.98
N GLU A 533 -13.54 13.28 -10.29
CA GLU A 533 -14.70 12.43 -10.03
C GLU A 533 -14.91 12.27 -8.51
N HIS A 534 -13.83 12.00 -7.77
CA HIS A 534 -13.88 11.89 -6.32
C HIS A 534 -14.31 13.20 -5.67
N ALA A 535 -13.75 14.33 -6.11
CA ALA A 535 -14.09 15.65 -5.59
C ALA A 535 -15.59 15.96 -5.70
N GLY A 536 -16.20 15.60 -6.83
CA GLY A 536 -17.65 15.74 -7.02
C GLY A 536 -18.50 14.81 -6.14
N GLN A 537 -17.96 13.66 -5.71
CA GLN A 537 -18.66 12.69 -4.86
C GLN A 537 -18.54 13.02 -3.37
N TYR A 538 -17.37 13.47 -2.94
CA TYR A 538 -17.03 13.71 -1.54
C TYR A 538 -17.11 15.20 -1.11
N ASP A 539 -17.50 16.10 -2.02
CA ASP A 539 -17.60 17.56 -1.79
C ASP A 539 -16.28 18.18 -1.30
N VAL A 540 -15.16 17.70 -1.84
CA VAL A 540 -13.81 18.24 -1.56
C VAL A 540 -13.37 19.24 -2.64
N VAL A 541 -12.42 20.11 -2.29
CA VAL A 541 -11.95 21.21 -3.14
C VAL A 541 -11.29 20.67 -4.41
N LEU A 542 -11.63 21.22 -5.59
CA LEU A 542 -10.89 20.93 -6.83
C LEU A 542 -9.58 21.74 -6.86
N ASN A 543 -8.50 21.09 -7.32
CA ASN A 543 -7.15 21.68 -7.44
C ASN A 543 -6.68 22.39 -6.16
N PRO A 544 -6.68 21.73 -4.98
CA PRO A 544 -6.23 22.33 -3.73
C PRO A 544 -4.81 22.90 -3.83
N HIS A 545 -3.98 22.34 -4.71
CA HIS A 545 -2.63 22.82 -4.96
C HIS A 545 -2.52 24.23 -5.55
N GLU A 546 -3.58 24.79 -6.13
CA GLU A 546 -3.59 26.18 -6.62
C GLU A 546 -3.91 27.19 -5.51
N SER A 547 -4.39 26.69 -4.37
CA SER A 547 -4.94 27.51 -3.28
C SER A 547 -4.01 27.69 -2.08
N GLN A 548 -2.85 27.01 -2.07
CA GLN A 548 -1.90 26.96 -0.95
C GLN A 548 -0.67 27.84 -1.16
#